data_AF-A0A2A5VIY9-F1
#
_entry.id   AF-A0A2A5VIY9-F1
#
_cell.length_a   1.000
_cell.length_b   1.000
_cell.length_c   1.000
_cell.angle_alpha   90.00
_cell.angle_beta   90.00
_cell.angle_gamma   90.00
#
_symmetry.space_group_name_H-M   'P 1'
#
loop_
_entity.id
_entity.type
_entity.pdbx_description
1 polymer ?
#
loop_
_entity_poly.entity_id
_entity_poly.type
_entity_poly.pdbx_seq_one_letter_code
_entity_poly.pdbx_strand_id
1 'polypeptide(L)'
;MSEEFRVLGMSVPRIAILNGVILCTWGVIAYFVQSSDPPSLTALIPAFMGMPMLLLGFLSESNPSNKHHYMHACMVVALIMALGGARVVTGYGGMSWLAIVSHLLLLQVGISFTIVGIKSFRHARMQRESSVIE
;
A
#
# COMPACT_ATOMS: atom_id res chain seq x y z
N MET A 1 17.35 -8.40 -22.34
CA MET A 1 17.17 -7.74 -21.01
C MET A 1 15.73 -7.97 -20.60
N SER A 2 15.46 -8.51 -19.40
CA SER A 2 14.08 -8.75 -18.96
C SER A 2 13.33 -7.42 -18.83
N GLU A 3 12.18 -7.32 -19.50
CA GLU A 3 11.26 -6.18 -19.40
C GLU A 3 10.83 -6.02 -17.93
N GLU A 4 11.19 -4.91 -17.29
CA GLU A 4 10.76 -4.63 -15.92
C GLU A 4 9.23 -4.44 -15.88
N PHE A 5 8.54 -5.13 -14.97
CA PHE A 5 7.10 -4.95 -14.79
C PHE A 5 6.77 -3.51 -14.38
N ARG A 6 5.93 -2.84 -15.17
CA ARG A 6 5.47 -1.47 -14.92
C ARG A 6 3.96 -1.36 -15.02
N VAL A 7 3.40 -0.49 -14.19
CA VAL A 7 1.98 -0.11 -14.24
C VAL A 7 1.91 1.40 -14.40
N LEU A 8 1.22 1.87 -15.44
CA LEU A 8 1.16 3.30 -15.79
C LEU A 8 2.56 3.94 -15.96
N GLY A 9 3.53 3.17 -16.47
CA GLY A 9 4.92 3.62 -16.64
C GLY A 9 5.75 3.66 -15.35
N MET A 10 5.18 3.34 -14.19
CA MET A 10 5.86 3.33 -12.90
C MET A 10 6.29 1.93 -12.49
N SER A 11 7.42 1.83 -11.80
CA SER A 11 7.87 0.58 -11.15
C SER A 11 7.04 0.29 -9.89
N VAL A 12 6.99 -0.97 -9.47
CA VAL A 12 6.28 -1.38 -8.24
C VAL A 12 6.76 -0.64 -6.99
N PRO A 13 8.09 -0.43 -6.78
CA PRO A 13 8.60 0.42 -5.70
C PRO A 13 8.02 1.83 -5.68
N ARG A 14 7.96 2.51 -6.83
CA ARG A 14 7.42 3.87 -6.91
C ARG A 14 5.94 3.93 -6.57
N ILE A 15 5.17 2.92 -7.00
CA ILE A 15 3.76 2.79 -6.61
C ILE A 15 3.65 2.63 -5.08
N ALA A 16 4.55 1.86 -4.46
CA ALA A 16 4.58 1.69 -3.01
C ALA A 16 4.86 3.01 -2.28
N ILE A 17 5.88 3.75 -2.74
CA ILE A 17 6.27 5.05 -2.18
C ILE A 17 5.12 6.05 -2.32
N LEU A 18 4.51 6.17 -3.50
CA LEU A 18 3.41 7.09 -3.76
C LEU A 18 2.21 6.81 -2.85
N ASN A 19 1.79 5.54 -2.77
CA ASN A 19 0.71 5.12 -1.88
C ASN A 19 1.04 5.39 -0.40
N GLY A 20 2.27 5.11 0.01
CA GLY A 20 2.75 5.40 1.35
C GLY A 20 2.69 6.89 1.68
N VAL A 21 3.13 7.77 0.78
CA VAL A 21 3.06 9.23 0.93
C VAL A 21 1.61 9.70 1.06
N ILE A 22 0.72 9.21 0.21
CA ILE A 22 -0.71 9.56 0.23
C ILE A 22 -1.32 9.18 1.59
N LEU A 23 -1.08 7.96 2.07
CA LEU A 23 -1.61 7.48 3.35
C LEU A 23 -1.01 8.22 4.56
N CYS A 24 0.28 8.51 4.54
CA CYS A 24 0.94 9.32 5.58
C CYS A 24 0.35 10.71 5.65
N THR A 25 0.25 11.38 4.50
CA THR A 25 -0.31 12.73 4.40
C THR A 25 -1.76 12.75 4.88
N TRP A 26 -2.57 11.79 4.42
CA TRP A 26 -3.96 11.68 4.84
C TRP A 26 -4.11 11.43 6.35
N GLY A 27 -3.33 10.51 6.93
CA GLY A 27 -3.42 10.21 8.36
C GLY A 27 -3.06 11.43 9.23
N VAL A 28 -2.05 12.20 8.83
CA VAL A 28 -1.69 13.46 9.50
C VAL A 28 -2.84 14.48 9.41
N ILE A 29 -3.39 14.68 8.21
CA ILE A 29 -4.55 15.57 8.02
C ILE A 29 -5.74 15.13 8.88
N ALA A 30 -6.08 13.84 8.86
CA ALA A 30 -7.20 13.30 9.62
C ALA A 30 -7.03 13.51 11.14
N TYR A 31 -5.80 13.40 11.66
CA TYR A 31 -5.51 13.62 13.07
C TYR A 31 -5.70 15.07 13.52
N PHE A 32 -5.36 16.05 12.67
CA PHE A 32 -5.51 17.48 13.00
C PHE A 32 -6.91 18.04 12.69
N VAL A 33 -7.63 17.45 11.74
CA VAL A 33 -8.98 17.91 11.34
C VAL A 33 -10.09 17.28 12.20
N GLN A 34 -9.82 16.17 12.89
CA GLN A 34 -10.84 15.52 13.71
C GLN A 34 -11.41 16.45 14.78
N SER A 35 -12.71 16.35 15.03
CA SER A 35 -13.43 17.16 16.00
C SER A 35 -13.46 16.56 17.42
N SER A 36 -12.73 15.47 17.64
CA SER A 36 -12.70 14.77 18.94
C SER A 36 -11.82 15.50 19.95
N ASP A 37 -12.31 15.65 21.19
CA ASP A 37 -11.54 16.16 22.33
C ASP A 37 -11.56 15.12 23.47
N PRO A 38 -10.42 14.48 23.83
CA PRO A 38 -9.10 14.66 23.23
C PRO A 38 -8.95 14.06 21.81
N PRO A 39 -7.94 14.48 21.02
CA PRO A 39 -7.68 13.95 19.68
C PRO A 39 -7.49 12.43 19.69
N SER A 40 -8.25 11.71 18.85
CA SER A 40 -8.14 10.26 18.74
C SER A 40 -6.88 9.86 17.96
N LEU A 41 -6.00 9.10 18.61
CA LEU A 41 -4.83 8.50 17.95
C LEU A 41 -5.21 7.50 16.85
N THR A 42 -6.43 6.96 16.87
CA THR A 42 -6.90 6.04 15.82
C THR A 42 -7.01 6.72 14.44
N ALA A 43 -7.12 8.05 14.39
CA ALA A 43 -7.09 8.79 13.13
C ALA A 43 -5.74 8.67 12.39
N LEU A 44 -4.66 8.31 13.10
CA LEU A 44 -3.32 8.12 12.52
C LEU A 44 -3.11 6.73 11.90
N ILE A 45 -4.06 5.81 11.99
CA ILE A 45 -3.91 4.45 11.42
C ILE A 45 -3.48 4.46 9.95
N PRO A 46 -4.04 5.31 9.05
CA PRO A 46 -3.55 5.43 7.68
C PRO A 46 -2.06 5.77 7.61
N ALA A 47 -1.57 6.70 8.43
CA ALA A 47 -0.15 7.05 8.46
C ALA A 47 0.73 5.94 9.04
N PHE A 48 0.27 5.27 10.10
CA PHE A 48 0.97 4.11 10.66
C PHE A 48 1.11 2.95 9.69
N MET A 49 0.15 2.77 8.78
CA MET A 49 0.22 1.76 7.72
C MET A 49 1.00 2.25 6.50
N GLY A 50 0.85 3.52 6.14
CA GLY A 50 1.57 4.16 5.05
C GLY A 50 3.08 4.25 5.27
N MET A 51 3.52 4.47 6.51
CA MET A 51 4.93 4.62 6.88
C MET A 51 5.78 3.38 6.54
N PRO A 52 5.44 2.16 7.01
CA PRO A 52 6.15 0.95 6.61
C PRO A 52 6.17 0.75 5.09
N MET A 53 5.05 1.00 4.40
CA MET A 53 4.96 0.88 2.95
C MET A 53 5.88 1.86 2.22
N LEU A 54 5.96 3.11 2.70
CA LEU A 54 6.86 4.14 2.18
C LEU A 54 8.32 3.75 2.40
N LEU A 55 8.69 3.36 3.62
CA LEU A 55 10.05 2.98 3.98
C LEU A 55 10.53 1.77 3.17
N LEU A 56 9.74 0.71 3.10
CA LEU A 56 10.07 -0.48 2.31
C LEU A 56 10.13 -0.18 0.81
N GLY A 57 9.27 0.72 0.31
CA GLY A 57 9.34 1.25 -1.04
C GLY A 57 10.69 1.90 -1.33
N PHE A 58 11.12 2.83 -0.47
CA PHE A 58 12.41 3.52 -0.61
C PHE A 58 13.60 2.56 -0.49
N LEU A 59 13.58 1.65 0.50
CA LEU A 59 14.62 0.64 0.69
C LEU A 59 14.79 -0.25 -0.54
N SER A 60 13.70 -0.54 -1.26
CA SER A 60 13.76 -1.36 -2.46
C SER A 60 14.38 -0.66 -3.67
N GLU A 61 14.34 0.68 -3.72
CA GLU A 61 15.06 1.46 -4.73
C GLU A 61 16.55 1.59 -4.37
N SER A 62 16.86 1.81 -3.08
CA SER A 62 18.26 1.95 -2.63
C SER A 62 19.03 0.64 -2.58
N ASN A 63 18.35 -0.51 -2.40
CA ASN A 63 18.98 -1.82 -2.30
C ASN A 63 18.37 -2.84 -3.29
N PRO A 64 18.73 -2.75 -4.59
CA PRO A 64 18.13 -3.57 -5.64
C PRO A 64 18.32 -5.08 -5.47
N SER A 65 19.41 -5.51 -4.82
CA SER A 65 19.70 -6.93 -4.58
C SER A 65 18.62 -7.62 -3.74
N ASN A 66 18.03 -6.89 -2.79
CA ASN A 66 16.99 -7.38 -1.89
C ASN A 66 15.59 -6.84 -2.24
N LYS A 67 15.42 -6.20 -3.40
CA LYS A 67 14.16 -5.58 -3.86
C LYS A 67 12.95 -6.49 -3.66
N HIS A 68 13.08 -7.78 -3.99
CA HIS A 68 11.97 -8.73 -3.86
C HIS A 68 11.51 -8.91 -2.42
N HIS A 69 12.41 -8.95 -1.44
CA HIS A 69 12.05 -9.10 -0.03
C HIS A 69 11.27 -7.89 0.49
N TYR A 70 11.73 -6.69 0.15
CA TYR A 70 11.02 -5.45 0.52
C TYR A 70 9.65 -5.37 -0.14
N MET A 71 9.52 -5.78 -1.39
CA MET A 71 8.22 -5.80 -2.08
C MET A 71 7.25 -6.84 -1.50
N HIS A 72 7.72 -8.02 -1.11
CA HIS A 72 6.86 -8.99 -0.40
C HIS A 72 6.41 -8.45 0.95
N ALA A 73 7.32 -7.82 1.71
CA ALA A 73 6.97 -7.17 2.96
C ALA A 73 5.90 -6.07 2.73
N CYS A 74 6.05 -5.22 1.71
CA CYS A 74 5.01 -4.26 1.32
C CYS A 74 3.66 -4.92 1.01
N MET A 75 3.66 -6.08 0.33
CA MET A 75 2.43 -6.81 0.04
C MET A 75 1.74 -7.34 1.29
N VAL A 76 2.51 -7.82 2.29
CA VAL A 76 1.94 -8.22 3.59
C VAL A 76 1.30 -7.03 4.28
N VAL A 77 1.97 -5.88 4.29
CA VAL A 77 1.40 -4.64 4.85
C VAL A 77 0.12 -4.26 4.09
N ALA A 78 0.13 -4.28 2.75
CA ALA A 78 -1.04 -3.97 1.93
C ALA A 78 -2.22 -4.92 2.19
N LEU A 79 -1.96 -6.20 2.42
CA LEU A 79 -2.99 -7.17 2.79
C LEU A 79 -3.60 -6.84 4.16
N ILE A 80 -2.78 -6.48 5.14
CA ILE A 80 -3.25 -6.02 6.46
C ILE A 80 -4.09 -4.74 6.31
N MET A 81 -3.68 -3.80 5.46
CA MET A 81 -4.48 -2.60 5.16
C MET A 81 -5.85 -2.94 4.58
N ALA A 82 -5.91 -3.88 3.62
CA ALA A 82 -7.17 -4.29 3.02
C ALA A 82 -8.12 -4.93 4.04
N LEU A 83 -7.61 -5.83 4.88
CA LEU A 83 -8.38 -6.47 5.95
C LEU A 83 -8.82 -5.45 7.03
N GLY A 84 -7.93 -4.56 7.43
CA GLY A 84 -8.24 -3.50 8.39
C GLY A 84 -9.24 -2.47 7.85
N GLY A 85 -9.13 -2.09 6.58
CA GLY A 85 -10.07 -1.19 5.89
C GLY A 85 -11.45 -1.81 5.70
N ALA A 86 -11.55 -3.13 5.53
CA ALA A 86 -12.81 -3.85 5.31
C ALA A 86 -13.81 -3.71 6.47
N ARG A 87 -13.34 -3.34 7.67
CA ARG A 87 -14.19 -2.96 8.82
C ARG A 87 -15.25 -1.92 8.47
N VAL A 88 -15.03 -1.06 7.46
CA VAL A 88 -16.02 -0.06 7.05
C VAL A 88 -17.36 -0.70 6.67
N VAL A 89 -17.37 -1.92 6.12
CA VAL A 89 -18.58 -2.63 5.70
C VAL A 89 -19.48 -2.98 6.88
N THR A 90 -18.90 -3.33 8.02
CA THR A 90 -19.66 -3.76 9.22
C THR A 90 -19.86 -2.64 10.23
N GLY A 91 -19.04 -1.59 10.19
CA GLY A 91 -18.99 -0.54 11.21
C GLY A 91 -19.35 0.88 10.75
N TYR A 92 -19.85 1.08 9.53
CA TYR A 92 -20.07 2.43 8.97
C TYR A 92 -21.04 3.30 9.79
N GLY A 93 -22.09 2.71 10.37
CA GLY A 93 -23.18 3.46 11.02
C GLY A 93 -22.78 4.26 12.26
N GLY A 94 -21.65 3.93 12.90
CA GLY A 94 -21.13 4.65 14.07
C GLY A 94 -19.81 5.40 13.79
N MET A 95 -19.40 5.46 12.52
CA MET A 95 -18.09 5.99 12.13
C MET A 95 -18.21 7.44 11.67
N SER A 96 -17.27 8.29 12.09
CA SER A 96 -17.18 9.66 11.54
C SER A 96 -16.82 9.62 10.05
N TRP A 97 -17.19 10.66 9.30
CA TRP A 97 -16.81 10.77 7.90
C TRP A 97 -15.30 10.60 7.67
N LEU A 98 -14.47 11.22 8.50
CA LEU A 98 -13.00 11.07 8.45
C LEU A 98 -12.56 9.62 8.61
N ALA A 99 -13.17 8.90 9.56
CA ALA A 99 -12.85 7.50 9.76
C ALA A 99 -13.34 6.64 8.59
N ILE A 100 -14.49 6.93 7.99
CA ILE A 100 -14.98 6.22 6.79
C ILE A 100 -13.98 6.40 5.64
N VAL A 101 -13.57 7.65 5.34
CA VAL A 101 -12.60 7.92 4.29
C VAL A 101 -11.25 7.25 4.57
N SER A 102 -10.77 7.29 5.81
CA SER A 102 -9.54 6.59 6.21
C SER A 102 -9.58 5.08 5.95
N HIS A 103 -10.70 4.41 6.26
CA HIS A 103 -10.84 2.97 5.99
C HIS A 103 -10.98 2.68 4.49
N LEU A 104 -11.68 3.54 3.74
CA LEU A 104 -11.77 3.42 2.28
C LEU A 104 -10.41 3.59 1.61
N LEU A 105 -9.57 4.52 2.06
CA LEU A 105 -8.21 4.70 1.55
C LEU A 105 -7.32 3.49 1.84
N LEU A 106 -7.37 2.96 3.07
CA LEU A 106 -6.67 1.73 3.43
C LEU A 106 -7.11 0.55 2.55
N LEU A 107 -8.41 0.41 2.32
CA LEU A 107 -8.96 -0.65 1.49
C LEU A 107 -8.56 -0.49 0.02
N GLN A 108 -8.68 0.73 -0.53
CA GLN A 108 -8.30 1.04 -1.90
C GLN A 108 -6.82 0.80 -2.15
N VAL A 109 -5.93 1.30 -1.28
CA VAL A 109 -4.48 1.11 -1.39
C VAL A 109 -4.11 -0.35 -1.20
N GLY A 110 -4.66 -1.01 -0.18
CA GLY A 110 -4.37 -2.41 0.14
C GLY A 110 -4.73 -3.35 -1.01
N ILE A 111 -5.95 -3.22 -1.56
CA ILE A 111 -6.42 -4.06 -2.67
C ILE A 111 -5.62 -3.76 -3.95
N SER A 112 -5.51 -2.48 -4.33
CA SER A 112 -4.83 -2.10 -5.57
C SER A 112 -3.36 -2.53 -5.58
N PHE A 113 -2.64 -2.34 -4.47
CA PHE A 113 -1.24 -2.73 -4.36
C PHE A 113 -1.07 -4.26 -4.36
N THR A 114 -1.98 -5.00 -3.71
CA THR A 114 -1.98 -6.47 -3.76
C THR A 114 -2.15 -6.97 -5.20
N ILE A 115 -3.07 -6.38 -5.97
CA ILE A 115 -3.26 -6.71 -7.39
C ILE A 115 -1.99 -6.43 -8.20
N VAL A 116 -1.35 -5.28 -7.99
CA VAL A 116 -0.09 -4.91 -8.65
C VAL A 116 1.00 -5.94 -8.33
N GLY A 117 1.13 -6.35 -7.07
CA GLY A 117 2.09 -7.37 -6.64
C GLY A 117 1.85 -8.74 -7.30
N ILE A 118 0.60 -9.21 -7.33
CA ILE A 118 0.23 -10.47 -8.00
C ILE A 118 0.56 -10.41 -9.50
N LYS A 119 0.24 -9.30 -10.17
CA LYS A 119 0.58 -9.11 -11.59
C LYS A 119 2.10 -9.11 -11.81
N SER A 120 2.87 -8.51 -10.91
CA SER A 120 4.33 -8.51 -10.95
C SER A 120 4.90 -9.94 -10.85
N PHE A 121 4.35 -10.79 -9.96
CA PHE A 121 4.78 -12.19 -9.88
C PHE A 121 4.43 -12.98 -11.13
N ARG A 122 3.22 -12.80 -11.65
CA ARG A 122 2.79 -13.47 -12.88
C ARG A 122 3.69 -13.11 -14.06
N HIS A 123 4.04 -11.83 -14.18
CA HIS A 123 4.98 -11.33 -15.18
C HIS A 123 6.36 -11.99 -15.07
N ALA A 124 6.92 -12.04 -13.87
CA ALA A 124 8.22 -12.69 -13.62
C ALA A 124 8.20 -14.20 -13.94
N ARG A 125 7.07 -14.88 -13.70
CA ARG A 125 6.90 -16.29 -14.06
C ARG A 125 6.88 -16.48 -15.58
N MET A 126 6.07 -15.71 -16.30
CA MET A 126 5.96 -15.83 -17.76
C MET A 126 7.29 -15.57 -18.46
N GLN A 127 8.08 -14.60 -17.98
CA GLN A 127 9.43 -14.35 -18.53
C GLN A 127 10.37 -15.54 -18.38
N ARG A 128 10.36 -16.20 -17.21
CA ARG A 128 11.17 -17.41 -16.97
C ARG A 128 10.74 -18.55 -17.89
N GLU A 129 9.44 -18.74 -18.11
CA GLU A 129 8.93 -19.77 -19.02
C GLU A 129 9.33 -19.48 -20.48
N SER A 130 9.23 -18.23 -20.93
CA SER A 130 9.63 -17.85 -22.30
C SER A 130 11.13 -18.00 -22.56
N SER A 131 11.98 -17.71 -21.57
CA SER A 131 13.44 -17.84 -21.71
C SER A 131 13.96 -19.29 -21.77
N VAL A 132 13.09 -20.28 -21.53
CA VAL A 132 13.42 -21.71 -21.64
C VAL A 132 13.07 -22.26 -23.03
N ILE A 133 12.18 -21.57 -23.77
CA ILE A 133 11.72 -21.98 -25.10
C ILE A 133 12.61 -21.39 -26.21
N GLU A 134 13.33 -20.30 -25.90
CA GLU A 134 14.31 -19.63 -26.76
C GLU A 134 15.72 -20.18 -26.56
#